data_AF-A0A7L2A871-F1
#
_entry.id   AF-A0A7L2A871-F1
#
_cell.length_a   1.000
_cell.length_b   1.000
_cell.length_c   1.000
_cell.angle_alpha   90.00
_cell.angle_beta   90.00
_cell.angle_gamma   90.00
#
_symmetry.space_group_name_H-M   'P 1'
#
loop_
_entity.id
_entity.type
_entity.pdbx_description
1 polymer ?
#
loop_
_entity_poly.entity_id
_entity_poly.type
_entity_poly.pdbx_seq_one_letter_code
_entity_poly.pdbx_strand_id
1 'polypeptide(L)' 'MLRPTSVPAVLTALMRAARGGRRYRDPSWGERVPSFCSAPPPEPVIAAKEPFPVELKAGKTYSWCSCGHSKRQ' A
#
# COMPACT_ATOMS: atom_id res chain seq x y z
N MET A 1 15.93 -48.10 16.95
CA MET A 1 14.94 -47.39 16.11
C MET A 1 14.18 -46.38 16.96
N LEU A 2 14.74 -45.18 17.16
CA LEU A 2 14.06 -44.12 17.91
C LEU A 2 13.16 -43.36 16.92
N ARG A 3 11.85 -43.44 17.13
CA ARG A 3 10.84 -42.82 16.25
C ARG A 3 11.00 -41.29 16.32
N PRO A 4 10.97 -40.58 15.18
CA PRO A 4 11.01 -39.13 15.18
C PRO A 4 9.74 -38.62 15.85
N THR A 5 9.89 -37.93 16.99
CA THR A 5 8.77 -37.30 17.69
C THR A 5 8.17 -36.25 16.75
N SER A 6 6.94 -36.49 16.32
CA SER A 6 6.14 -35.56 15.54
C SER A 6 6.00 -34.27 16.34
N VAL A 7 6.65 -33.21 15.87
CA VAL A 7 6.45 -31.88 16.43
C VAL A 7 4.96 -31.57 16.34
N PRO A 8 4.27 -31.21 17.44
CA PRO A 8 2.85 -30.94 17.40
C PRO A 8 2.59 -29.77 16.44
N ALA A 9 1.54 -29.87 15.62
CA ALA A 9 1.22 -28.90 14.57
C ALA A 9 1.18 -27.45 15.08
N VAL A 10 0.89 -27.25 16.37
CA VAL A 10 0.94 -25.97 17.08
C VAL A 10 2.33 -25.32 17.03
N LEU A 11 3.41 -26.09 17.22
CA LEU A 11 4.77 -25.58 17.17
C LEU A 11 5.17 -25.18 15.74
N THR A 12 4.71 -25.92 14.73
CA THR A 12 4.90 -25.54 13.32
C THR A 12 4.06 -24.31 12.93
N ALA A 13 2.86 -24.16 13.49
CA ALA A 13 2.00 -22.99 13.27
C ALA A 13 2.59 -21.71 13.90
N LEU A 14 3.11 -21.80 15.12
CA LEU A 14 3.81 -20.69 15.80
C LEU A 14 5.04 -20.21 15.00
N MET A 15 5.82 -21.14 14.46
CA MET A 15 7.02 -20.79 13.67
C MET A 15 6.71 -20.18 12.29
N ARG A 16 5.50 -20.34 11.74
CA ARG A 16 5.07 -19.76 10.45
C ARG A 16 4.53 -18.33 10.58
N ALA A 17 4.01 -17.94 11.74
CA ALA A 17 3.53 -16.58 12.00
C ALA A 17 4.67 -15.53 12.06
N ALA A 18 5.92 -15.96 12.23
CA ALA A 18 7.07 -15.07 12.43
C ALA A 18 7.72 -14.51 11.16
N ARG A 19 7.32 -14.91 9.93
CA ARG A 19 7.98 -14.47 8.68
C ARG A 19 7.07 -13.87 7.61
N GLY A 20 5.88 -13.41 7.99
CA GLY A 20 4.88 -12.92 7.05
C GLY A 20 4.25 -11.59 7.44
N GLY A 21 5.05 -10.64 7.92
CA GLY A 21 4.57 -9.28 8.18
C GLY A 21 4.15 -8.62 6.87
N ARG A 22 2.84 -8.52 6.64
CA ARG A 22 2.28 -7.64 5.62
C ARG A 22 2.75 -6.23 5.99
N ARG A 23 3.62 -5.62 5.19
CA ARG A 23 3.98 -4.20 5.30
C ARG A 23 2.71 -3.40 5.02
N TYR A 24 1.86 -3.22 6.02
CA TYR A 24 0.88 -2.15 6.00
C TYR A 24 1.68 -0.86 5.86
N ARG A 25 1.35 -0.07 4.84
CA ARG A 25 1.96 1.23 4.62
C ARG A 25 1.65 2.06 5.85
N ASP A 26 2.66 2.24 6.68
CA ASP A 26 2.60 2.98 7.93
C ASP A 26 2.03 4.40 7.65
N PRO A 27 0.93 4.82 8.31
CA PRO A 27 0.38 6.17 8.18
C PRO A 27 0.94 7.13 9.22
N SER A 28 1.99 6.77 9.96
CA SER A 28 2.67 7.73 10.80
C SER A 28 3.36 8.75 9.91
N TRP A 29 2.99 10.01 10.13
CA TRP A 29 3.68 11.21 9.68
C TRP A 29 5.09 11.27 10.28
N GLY A 30 5.93 10.26 10.04
CA GLY A 30 7.37 10.37 10.20
C GLY A 30 7.87 11.33 9.13
N GLU A 31 8.65 12.33 9.55
CA GLU A 31 9.26 13.31 8.67
C GLU A 31 9.76 12.65 7.39
N ARG A 32 9.24 13.13 6.26
CA ARG A 32 9.71 12.76 4.93
C ARG A 32 11.19 13.09 4.88
N VAL A 33 12.06 12.13 5.18
CA VAL A 33 13.48 12.21 4.87
C VAL A 33 13.56 12.58 3.38
N PRO A 34 14.06 13.78 3.02
CA PRO A 34 14.13 14.17 1.63
C PRO A 34 15.07 13.18 0.95
N SER A 35 14.52 12.35 0.09
CA SER A 35 15.30 11.58 -0.86
C SER A 35 15.99 12.61 -1.76
N PHE A 36 17.24 12.93 -1.44
CA PHE A 36 18.03 14.03 -2.01
C PHE A 36 18.38 13.85 -3.50
N CYS A 37 17.82 12.84 -4.17
CA CYS A 37 18.09 12.51 -5.57
C CYS A 37 16.89 12.70 -6.51
N SER A 38 15.78 13.30 -6.07
CA SER A 38 14.64 13.57 -6.95
C SER A 38 14.13 14.99 -6.74
N ALA A 39 14.00 15.73 -7.84
CA ALA A 39 13.30 17.01 -7.82
C ALA A 39 11.91 16.80 -7.17
N PRO A 40 11.46 17.74 -6.34
CA PRO A 40 10.14 17.64 -5.73
C PRO A 40 9.08 17.51 -6.85
N PRO A 41 8.02 16.71 -6.63
CA PRO A 41 6.93 16.64 -7.60
C PRO A 41 6.36 18.04 -7.82
N PRO A 42 5.90 18.36 -9.04
CA PRO A 42 5.29 19.67 -9.31
C PRO A 42 4.08 19.88 -8.40
N GLU A 43 3.81 21.15 -8.09
CA GLU A 43 2.67 21.52 -7.26
C GLU A 43 1.36 21.07 -7.93
N PRO A 44 0.43 20.45 -7.18
CA PRO A 44 -0.84 20.03 -7.72
C PRO A 44 -1.69 21.24 -8.10
N VAL A 45 -2.42 21.13 -9.20
CA VAL A 45 -3.33 22.18 -9.69
C VAL A 45 -4.79 21.81 -9.50
N ILE A 46 -5.66 22.81 -9.40
CA ILE A 46 -7.11 22.59 -9.34
C ILE A 46 -7.60 22.19 -10.74
N ALA A 47 -7.96 20.91 -10.92
CA ALA A 47 -8.45 20.39 -12.21
C ALA A 47 -9.84 20.94 -12.58
N ALA A 48 -10.76 21.00 -11.62
CA ALA A 48 -12.08 21.60 -11.75
C ALA A 48 -12.56 22.13 -10.40
N LYS A 49 -13.51 23.06 -10.42
CA LYS A 49 -14.14 23.60 -9.20
C LYS A 49 -15.24 22.68 -8.65
N GLU A 50 -15.67 21.71 -9.44
CA GLU A 50 -16.73 20.76 -9.12
C GLU A 50 -16.18 19.32 -9.14
N PRO A 51 -16.79 18.38 -8.38
CA PRO A 51 -16.38 16.99 -8.37
C PRO A 51 -16.77 16.26 -9.65
N PHE A 52 -16.04 15.18 -9.97
CA PHE A 52 -16.32 14.29 -11.10
C PHE A 52 -17.09 13.05 -10.61
N PRO A 53 -18.42 12.98 -10.82
CA PRO A 53 -19.20 11.79 -10.45
C PRO A 53 -18.89 10.65 -11.43
N VAL A 54 -18.41 9.51 -10.89
CA VAL A 54 -18.07 8.32 -11.68
C VAL A 54 -18.67 7.09 -11.03
N GLU A 55 -19.36 6.27 -11.82
CA GLU A 55 -19.86 4.97 -11.37
C GLU A 55 -18.72 3.94 -11.35
N LEU A 56 -18.41 3.43 -10.16
CA LEU A 56 -17.36 2.43 -9.96
C LEU A 56 -17.96 1.03 -9.84
N LYS A 57 -17.28 0.05 -10.43
CA LYS A 57 -17.66 -1.37 -10.35
C LYS A 57 -16.76 -2.10 -9.36
N ALA A 58 -17.37 -2.97 -8.55
CA ALA A 58 -16.64 -3.80 -7.58
C ALA A 58 -15.57 -4.67 -8.26
N GLY A 59 -14.44 -4.85 -7.59
CA GLY A 59 -13.32 -5.66 -8.09
C GLY A 59 -12.47 -4.99 -9.18
N LYS A 60 -12.73 -3.73 -9.54
CA LYS A 60 -11.91 -2.97 -10.48
C LYS A 60 -10.95 -2.03 -9.75
N THR A 61 -9.74 -1.93 -10.26
CA THR A 61 -8.74 -0.95 -9.82
C THR A 61 -8.83 0.29 -10.70
N TYR A 62 -8.97 1.45 -10.07
CA TYR A 62 -9.02 2.74 -10.74
C TYR A 62 -7.81 3.58 -10.33
N SER A 63 -7.19 4.23 -11.32
CA SER A 63 -6.10 5.18 -11.07
C SER A 63 -6.70 6.57 -10.91
N TRP A 64 -6.41 7.23 -9.79
CA TRP A 64 -6.84 8.59 -9.52
C TRP A 64 -5.68 9.57 -9.70
N CYS A 65 -5.90 10.65 -10.43
CA CYS A 65 -4.87 11.67 -10.64
C CYS A 65 -4.87 12.66 -9.46
N SER A 66 -3.77 12.65 -8.69
CA SER A 66 -3.57 13.56 -7.56
C SER A 66 -2.92 14.90 -7.91
N CYS A 67 -2.37 15.05 -9.11
CA CYS A 67 -1.65 16.26 -9.52
C CYS A 67 -2.51 17.29 -10.26
N GLY A 68 -3.71 16.92 -10.69
CA GLY A 68 -4.64 17.83 -11.40
C GLY A 68 -4.32 18.09 -12.88
N HIS A 69 -3.20 17.58 -13.41
CA HIS A 69 -2.82 17.77 -14.82
C HIS A 69 -3.43 16.74 -15.79
N SER A 70 -4.17 15.74 -15.30
CA SER A 70 -4.87 14.78 -16.17
C SER A 70 -5.98 15.48 -16.95
N LYS A 71 -6.02 15.24 -18.27
CA LYS A 71 -7.12 15.69 -19.13
C LYS A 71 -8.39 14.83 -19.00
N ARG A 72 -8.31 13.72 -18.27
CA ARG A 72 -9.38 12.74 -18.10
C ARG A 72 -9.57 12.47 -16.60
N GLN A 73 -10.07 13.48 -15.90
CA GLN A 73 -10.57 13.35 -14.52
C GLN A 73 -11.99 12.79 -14.54
#